data_AF-A0A9P3JXJ5-F1
#
_entry.id   AF-A0A9P3JXJ5-F1
#
_cell.length_a   1.000
_cell.length_b   1.000
_cell.length_c   1.000
_cell.angle_alpha   90.00
_cell.angle_beta   90.00
_cell.angle_gamma   90.00
#
_symmetry.space_group_name_H-M   'P 1'
#
loop_
_entity.id
_entity.type
_entity.pdbx_description
1 polymer ?
#
loop_
_entity_poly.entity_id
_entity_poly.type
_entity_poly.pdbx_seq_one_letter_code
_entity_poly.pdbx_strand_id
1 'polypeptide(L)'
;NAGSVRLTRYRISEAAFVIEVYKTLRDRAPCTVEHALSEFRGPFSFVLYDQKQKKVFVAQDAYGKRPLYWGLCKDSVLAIADKVTR
;
A
#
# COMPACT_ATOMS: atom_id res chain seq x y z
N ASN A 1 -3.67 -36.85 -25.56
CA ASN A 1 -2.44 -36.02 -25.61
C ASN A 1 -2.77 -34.59 -25.22
N ALA A 2 -2.15 -34.16 -24.11
CA ALA A 2 -2.17 -32.83 -23.49
C ALA A 2 -3.55 -32.22 -23.17
N GLY A 3 -4.05 -32.51 -21.97
CA GLY A 3 -5.13 -31.72 -21.35
C GLY A 3 -4.67 -30.29 -21.16
N SER A 4 -5.42 -29.35 -21.73
CA SER A 4 -5.18 -27.92 -21.57
C SER A 4 -5.42 -27.55 -20.11
N VAL A 5 -4.35 -27.42 -19.34
CA VAL A 5 -4.39 -26.88 -17.98
C VAL A 5 -4.74 -25.40 -18.11
N ARG A 6 -6.02 -25.09 -17.91
CA ARG A 6 -6.49 -23.71 -17.79
C ARG A 6 -5.97 -23.16 -16.47
N LEU A 7 -4.78 -22.57 -16.50
CA LEU A 7 -4.28 -21.78 -15.38
C LEU A 7 -5.26 -20.60 -15.20
N THR A 8 -6.24 -20.77 -14.33
CA THR A 8 -7.05 -19.66 -13.84
C THR A 8 -6.07 -18.72 -13.15
N ARG A 9 -5.68 -17.67 -13.87
CA ARG A 9 -4.78 -16.61 -13.42
C ARG A 9 -5.25 -16.18 -12.03
N TYR A 10 -4.51 -16.57 -10.98
CA TYR A 10 -4.89 -16.22 -9.62
C TYR A 10 -4.88 -14.70 -9.52
N ARG A 11 -6.06 -14.09 -9.38
CA ARG A 11 -6.21 -12.64 -9.35
C ARG A 11 -5.74 -12.18 -7.97
N ILE A 12 -4.55 -11.62 -7.91
CA ILE A 12 -4.02 -10.97 -6.70
C ILE A 12 -4.88 -9.72 -6.44
N SER A 13 -5.33 -9.53 -5.20
CA SER A 13 -6.02 -8.31 -4.81
C SER A 13 -5.03 -7.16 -4.67
N GLU A 14 -5.48 -5.91 -4.84
CA GLU A 14 -4.63 -4.72 -4.69
C GLU A 14 -3.99 -4.66 -3.28
N ALA A 15 -4.73 -5.08 -2.24
CA ALA A 15 -4.20 -5.19 -0.89
C ALA A 15 -3.07 -6.22 -0.78
N ALA A 16 -3.19 -7.38 -1.41
CA ALA A 16 -2.14 -8.39 -1.42
C ALA A 16 -0.89 -7.89 -2.17
N PHE A 17 -1.08 -7.14 -3.25
CA PHE A 17 0.02 -6.48 -3.97
C PHE A 17 0.76 -5.46 -3.07
N VAL A 18 0.04 -4.57 -2.37
CA VAL A 18 0.62 -3.62 -1.41
C VAL A 18 1.45 -4.32 -0.34
N ILE A 19 0.93 -5.42 0.23
CA ILE A 19 1.63 -6.20 1.25
C ILE A 19 2.95 -6.77 0.70
N GLU A 20 2.95 -7.27 -0.54
CA GLU A 20 4.15 -7.89 -1.13
C GLU A 20 5.24 -6.85 -1.44
N VAL A 21 4.83 -5.68 -1.94
CA VAL A 21 5.75 -4.55 -2.14
C VAL A 21 6.34 -4.08 -0.81
N TYR A 22 5.53 -3.93 0.24
CA TYR A 22 6.01 -3.56 1.56
C TYR A 22 6.97 -4.59 2.15
N LYS A 23 6.71 -5.89 2.01
CA LYS A 23 7.63 -6.95 2.44
C LYS A 23 8.96 -6.86 1.71
N THR A 24 8.93 -6.62 0.40
CA THR A 24 10.14 -6.44 -0.41
C THR A 24 10.97 -5.27 0.09
N LEU A 25 10.32 -4.13 0.36
CA LEU A 25 10.96 -2.95 0.96
C LEU A 25 11.55 -3.24 2.35
N ARG A 26 10.80 -3.96 3.20
CA ARG A 26 11.19 -4.27 4.59
C ARG A 26 12.36 -5.26 4.66
N ASP A 27 12.31 -6.29 3.84
CA ASP A 27 13.16 -7.48 3.97
C ASP A 27 14.37 -7.49 3.03
N ARG A 28 14.39 -6.65 1.97
CA ARG A 28 15.48 -6.65 0.97
C ARG A 28 16.17 -5.28 0.88
N ALA A 29 17.47 -5.24 1.12
CA ALA A 29 18.32 -4.05 0.93
C ALA A 29 18.91 -3.99 -0.51
N PRO A 30 19.14 -2.80 -1.10
CA PRO A 30 18.59 -1.48 -0.80
C PRO A 30 17.46 -1.13 -1.79
N CYS A 31 16.21 -1.44 -1.46
CA CYS A 31 15.06 -0.84 -2.14
C CYS A 31 14.63 0.42 -1.37
N THR A 32 14.56 1.57 -2.03
CA THR A 32 14.04 2.78 -1.40
C THR A 32 12.51 2.79 -1.47
N VAL A 33 11.86 3.61 -0.65
CA VAL A 33 10.39 3.77 -0.67
C VAL A 33 9.92 4.25 -2.05
N GLU A 34 10.69 5.13 -2.67
CA GLU A 34 10.43 5.66 -4.01
C GLU A 34 10.42 4.54 -5.06
N HIS A 35 11.34 3.57 -4.96
CA HIS A 35 11.38 2.42 -5.86
C HIS A 35 10.19 1.49 -5.65
N ALA A 36 9.79 1.25 -4.40
CA ALA A 36 8.60 0.47 -4.10
C ALA A 36 7.33 1.12 -4.66
N LEU A 37 7.20 2.45 -4.51
CA LEU A 37 6.06 3.21 -5.03
C LEU A 37 6.07 3.35 -6.56
N SER A 38 7.23 3.24 -7.22
CA SER A 38 7.31 3.30 -8.68
C SER A 38 6.64 2.12 -9.39
N GLU A 39 6.36 1.02 -8.69
CA GLU A 39 5.64 -0.13 -9.26
C GLU A 39 4.11 0.07 -9.30
N PHE A 40 3.59 1.06 -8.58
CA PHE A 40 2.16 1.36 -8.57
C PHE A 40 1.76 2.08 -9.87
N ARG A 41 0.63 1.66 -10.44
CA ARG A 41 0.07 2.22 -11.67
C ARG A 41 -1.35 2.70 -11.39
N GLY A 42 -1.64 3.92 -11.81
CA GLY A 42 -2.95 4.56 -11.61
C GLY A 42 -3.09 5.25 -10.24
N PRO A 43 -4.27 5.83 -9.96
CA PRO A 43 -4.56 6.51 -8.69
C PRO A 43 -4.56 5.54 -7.51
N PHE A 44 -3.90 5.90 -6.41
CA PHE A 44 -3.86 5.07 -5.20
C PHE A 44 -3.74 5.91 -3.93
N SER A 45 -4.29 5.36 -2.85
CA SER A 45 -4.06 5.82 -1.47
C SER A 45 -4.25 4.63 -0.55
N PHE A 46 -3.33 4.37 0.36
CA PHE A 46 -3.46 3.25 1.29
C PHE A 46 -2.75 3.50 2.62
N VAL A 47 -3.14 2.69 3.61
CA VAL A 47 -2.51 2.59 4.92
C VAL A 47 -2.22 1.12 5.19
N LEU A 48 -0.98 0.82 5.55
CA LEU A 48 -0.55 -0.51 6.00
C LEU A 48 0.05 -0.39 7.40
N TYR A 49 -0.43 -1.21 8.34
CA TYR A 49 0.16 -1.31 9.66
C TYR A 49 0.89 -2.64 9.81
N ASP A 50 2.22 -2.58 9.99
CA ASP A 50 3.03 -3.74 10.35
C ASP A 50 3.06 -3.86 11.88
N GLN A 51 2.28 -4.80 12.40
CA GLN A 51 2.20 -5.09 13.84
C GLN A 51 3.53 -5.60 14.42
N LYS A 52 4.35 -6.29 13.62
CA LYS A 52 5.63 -6.87 14.07
C LYS A 52 6.68 -5.78 14.21
N GLN A 53 6.73 -4.85 13.26
CA GLN A 53 7.67 -3.72 13.27
C GLN A 53 7.15 -2.50 14.03
N LYS A 54 5.86 -2.49 14.41
CA LYS A 54 5.15 -1.33 14.99
C LYS A 54 5.27 -0.09 14.11
N LYS A 55 5.14 -0.28 12.79
CA LYS A 55 5.27 0.80 11.79
C LYS A 55 3.99 0.94 10.98
N VAL A 56 3.64 2.18 10.68
CA VAL A 56 2.59 2.54 9.73
C VAL A 56 3.28 3.00 8.44
N PHE A 57 2.89 2.40 7.31
CA PHE A 57 3.30 2.80 5.98
C PHE A 57 2.09 3.41 5.27
N VAL A 58 2.20 4.68 4.91
CA VAL A 58 1.14 5.45 4.27
C VAL A 58 1.67 5.98 2.95
N ALA A 59 0.89 5.84 1.88
CA ALA A 59 1.24 6.40 0.59
C ALA A 59 0.00 6.85 -0.18
N GLN A 60 0.21 7.87 -1.02
CA GLN A 60 -0.77 8.43 -1.95
C GLN A 60 -0.08 8.60 -3.31
N ASP A 61 -0.85 8.55 -4.40
CA ASP A 61 -0.32 8.85 -5.72
C ASP A 61 0.21 10.29 -5.83
N ALA A 62 1.19 10.50 -6.71
CA ALA A 62 1.92 11.76 -6.84
C ALA A 62 1.04 12.98 -7.15
N TYR A 63 -0.18 12.77 -7.66
CA TYR A 63 -1.12 13.82 -8.01
C TYR A 63 -2.29 13.92 -7.02
N GLY A 64 -2.31 13.10 -5.98
CA GLY A 64 -3.39 13.05 -5.00
C GLY A 64 -4.76 12.72 -5.58
N LYS A 65 -4.81 11.96 -6.69
CA LYS A 65 -6.08 11.60 -7.36
C LYS A 65 -6.99 10.76 -6.48
N ARG A 66 -6.43 9.93 -5.59
CA ARG A 66 -7.17 9.37 -4.44
C ARG A 66 -6.85 10.19 -3.21
N PRO A 67 -7.82 10.83 -2.53
CA PRO A 67 -7.55 11.67 -1.37
C PRO A 67 -7.05 10.84 -0.19
N LEU A 68 -6.05 11.38 0.51
CA LEU A 68 -5.59 10.87 1.79
C LEU A 68 -5.30 12.06 2.70
N TYR A 69 -6.06 12.16 3.77
CA TYR A 69 -5.91 13.16 4.81
C TYR A 69 -5.35 12.50 6.05
N TRP A 70 -4.49 13.21 6.76
CA TRP A 70 -3.97 12.75 8.03
C TRP A 70 -3.85 13.93 9.00
N GLY A 71 -3.89 13.62 10.29
CA GLY A 71 -3.73 14.60 11.34
C GLY A 71 -3.45 13.94 12.68
N LEU A 72 -2.96 14.73 13.63
CA LEU A 72 -2.82 14.32 15.02
C LEU A 72 -4.03 14.80 15.80
N CYS A 73 -4.67 13.89 16.52
CA CYS A 73 -5.69 14.19 17.51
C CYS A 73 -5.04 14.44 18.88
N LYS A 74 -5.88 14.64 19.91
CA LYS A 74 -5.43 14.65 21.30
C LYS A 74 -4.61 13.38 21.61
N ASP A 75 -3.63 13.50 22.49
CA ASP A 75 -2.79 12.40 22.96
C ASP A 75 -1.93 11.75 21.86
N SER A 76 -1.53 12.53 20.84
CA SER A 76 -0.63 12.10 19.74
C SER A 76 -1.17 10.92 18.93
N VAL A 77 -2.49 10.76 18.89
CA VAL A 77 -3.14 9.73 18.07
C VAL A 77 -3.14 10.16 16.60
N LEU A 78 -2.60 9.33 15.73
CA LEU A 78 -2.63 9.53 14.28
C LEU A 78 -4.00 9.12 13.73
N ALA A 79 -4.72 10.07 13.13
CA ALA A 79 -5.94 9.83 12.37
C ALA A 79 -5.64 9.92 10.87
N ILE A 80 -6.19 9.00 10.09
CA ILE A 80 -6.07 8.96 8.61
C ILE A 80 -7.48 8.74 8.04
N ALA A 81 -7.84 9.50 7.00
CA ALA A 81 -9.15 9.44 6.36
C ALA A 81 -9.06 9.73 4.86
N ASP A 82 -10.04 9.23 4.09
CA ASP A 82 -10.23 9.54 2.67
C ASP A 82 -11.05 10.83 2.45
N LYS A 83 -11.72 11.31 3.50
CA LYS A 83 -12.53 12.53 3.48
C LYS A 83 -12.44 13.28 4.79
N VAL A 84 -12.33 14.60 4.71
CA VAL A 84 -12.56 15.50 5.84
C VAL A 84 -14.00 15.99 5.77
N THR A 85 -14.81 15.64 6.76
CA THR A 85 -16.13 16.26 6.96
C THR A 85 -15.96 17.50 7.84
N ARG A 86 -16.57 18.60 7.39
CA ARG A 86 -16.80 19.79 8.23
C ARG A 86 -17.93 19.55 9.20
#